data_AF-X1FAH3-F1
#
_entry.id   AF-X1FAH3-F1
#
_cell.length_a   1.000
_cell.length_b   1.000
_cell.length_c   1.000
_cell.angle_alpha   90.00
_cell.angle_beta   90.00
_cell.angle_gamma   90.00
#
_symmetry.space_group_name_H-M   'P 1'
#
loop_
_entity.id
_entity.type
_entity.pdbx_description
1 polymer ?
#
loop_
_entity_poly.entity_id
_entity_poly.type
_entity_poly.pdbx_seq_one_letter_code
_entity_poly.pdbx_strand_id
1 'polypeptide(L)'
;MYGIEYTKVVPTKPSYEDFMTLTSRGLSAIAIALLFYSTALLAQDQYDSQTLKVKLRFGKGVLQAINEPFVGVTRNGQVERGLFEIRANGVSTAPLVEAASAFLNSLSAEQRIQSVFSVEDPEWRHWSNVDNGIFVRRGVSLKEMSHAQRDAAMMLMHASLSARGFELSRDIMKTD
;
A
#
# COMPACT_ATOMS: atom_id res chain seq x y z
N MET A 1 -61.56 11.93 11.61
CA MET A 1 -61.47 11.43 10.23
C MET A 1 -60.31 12.17 9.58
N TYR A 2 -59.10 11.60 9.62
CA TYR A 2 -57.89 12.18 9.03
C TYR A 2 -57.70 11.57 7.65
N GLY A 3 -57.81 12.38 6.58
CA GLY A 3 -57.53 11.95 5.21
C GLY A 3 -56.04 12.03 4.93
N ILE A 4 -55.43 10.93 4.52
CA ILE A 4 -54.07 10.89 3.98
C ILE A 4 -54.20 11.02 2.46
N GLU A 5 -53.74 12.13 1.88
CA GLU A 5 -53.63 12.27 0.43
C GLU A 5 -52.36 11.55 -0.06
N TYR A 6 -52.54 10.58 -0.96
CA TYR A 6 -51.43 9.93 -1.66
C TYR A 6 -51.19 10.67 -2.99
N THR A 7 -50.14 11.48 -3.05
CA THR A 7 -49.64 12.05 -4.32
C THR A 7 -48.86 10.99 -5.08
N LYS A 8 -49.39 10.54 -6.24
CA LYS A 8 -48.64 9.70 -7.18
C LYS A 8 -47.56 10.55 -7.86
N VAL A 9 -46.30 10.27 -7.58
CA VAL A 9 -45.18 10.80 -8.36
C VAL A 9 -45.14 10.05 -9.70
N VAL A 10 -45.49 10.74 -10.79
CA VAL A 10 -45.34 10.20 -12.15
C VAL A 10 -43.92 10.52 -12.61
N PRO A 11 -43.06 9.53 -12.89
CA PRO A 11 -41.70 9.81 -13.35
C PRO A 11 -41.75 10.45 -14.74
N THR A 12 -41.20 11.66 -14.86
CA THR A 12 -41.08 12.37 -16.13
C THR A 12 -39.99 11.73 -16.99
N LYS A 13 -40.27 11.56 -18.28
CA LYS A 13 -39.31 11.04 -19.26
C LYS A 13 -38.08 11.98 -19.30
N PRO A 14 -36.84 11.44 -19.27
CA PRO A 14 -35.64 12.29 -19.30
C PRO A 14 -35.61 13.16 -20.56
N SER A 15 -35.17 14.41 -20.40
CA SER A 15 -35.05 15.34 -21.52
C SER A 15 -33.87 14.96 -22.44
N TYR A 16 -33.86 15.48 -23.66
CA TYR A 16 -32.74 15.25 -24.59
C TYR A 16 -31.39 15.71 -24.01
N GLU A 17 -31.37 16.78 -23.22
CA GLU A 17 -30.17 17.27 -22.53
C GLU A 17 -29.69 16.31 -21.44
N ASP A 18 -30.61 15.65 -20.73
CA ASP A 18 -30.29 14.59 -19.76
C ASP A 18 -29.64 13.39 -20.46
N PHE A 19 -30.13 13.01 -21.65
CA PHE A 19 -29.53 11.95 -22.46
C PHE A 19 -28.14 12.34 -22.98
N MET A 20 -27.92 13.60 -23.40
CA MET A 20 -26.62 14.07 -23.89
C MET A 20 -25.58 14.21 -22.76
N THR A 21 -26.01 14.58 -21.55
CA THR A 21 -25.14 14.61 -20.37
C THR A 21 -24.83 13.21 -19.83
N LEU A 22 -25.78 12.26 -19.88
CA LEU A 22 -25.53 10.85 -19.53
C LEU A 22 -24.55 10.19 -20.51
N THR A 23 -24.72 10.44 -21.81
CA THR A 23 -23.86 9.86 -22.86
C THR A 23 -22.47 10.49 -22.86
N SER A 24 -22.32 11.79 -22.65
CA SER A 24 -21.01 12.44 -22.52
C SER A 24 -20.24 11.97 -21.29
N ARG A 25 -20.90 11.83 -20.12
CA ARG A 25 -20.28 11.27 -18.91
C ARG A 25 -19.90 9.80 -19.08
N GLY A 26 -20.72 9.01 -19.78
CA GLY A 26 -20.41 7.63 -20.16
C GLY A 26 -19.21 7.53 -21.11
N LEU A 27 -19.15 8.37 -22.14
CA LEU A 27 -18.04 8.43 -23.09
C LEU A 27 -16.74 8.92 -22.43
N SER A 28 -16.79 9.89 -21.52
CA SER A 28 -15.63 10.31 -20.72
C SER A 28 -15.16 9.21 -19.78
N ALA A 29 -16.06 8.47 -19.12
CA ALA A 29 -15.69 7.34 -18.28
C ALA A 29 -15.06 6.20 -19.09
N ILE A 30 -15.56 5.93 -20.31
CA ILE A 30 -14.98 4.95 -21.23
C ILE A 30 -13.62 5.42 -21.74
N ALA A 31 -13.47 6.70 -22.11
CA ALA A 31 -12.19 7.26 -22.56
C ALA A 31 -11.14 7.24 -21.44
N ILE A 32 -11.53 7.58 -20.21
CA ILE A 32 -10.67 7.50 -19.02
C ILE A 32 -10.29 6.04 -18.75
N ALA A 33 -11.24 5.10 -18.80
CA ALA A 33 -10.96 3.68 -18.64
C ALA A 33 -10.01 3.15 -19.73
N LEU A 34 -10.18 3.57 -20.99
CA LEU A 34 -9.30 3.23 -22.10
C LEU A 34 -7.90 3.85 -21.97
N LEU A 35 -7.80 5.08 -21.43
CA LEU A 35 -6.53 5.72 -21.08
C LEU A 35 -5.80 4.97 -19.96
N PHE A 36 -6.51 4.55 -18.91
CA PHE A 36 -5.94 3.68 -17.88
C PHE A 36 -5.53 2.31 -18.43
N TYR A 37 -6.34 1.69 -19.29
CA TYR A 37 -6.03 0.40 -19.88
C TYR A 37 -4.82 0.45 -20.83
N SER A 38 -4.69 1.53 -21.61
CA SER A 38 -3.56 1.72 -22.52
C SER A 38 -2.25 1.98 -21.78
N THR A 39 -2.24 2.75 -20.68
CA THR A 39 -1.04 2.89 -19.83
C THR A 39 -0.61 1.56 -19.20
N ALA A 40 -1.55 0.73 -18.75
CA ALA A 40 -1.25 -0.59 -18.18
C ALA A 40 -0.66 -1.57 -19.23
N LEU A 41 -1.16 -1.53 -20.47
CA LEU A 41 -0.62 -2.32 -21.59
C LEU A 41 0.81 -1.91 -21.96
N LEU A 42 1.08 -0.59 -22.04
CA LEU A 42 2.43 -0.09 -22.33
C LEU A 42 3.44 -0.46 -21.24
N ALA A 43 3.01 -0.51 -19.97
CA ALA A 43 3.87 -0.94 -18.88
C ALA A 43 4.24 -2.44 -18.93
N GLN A 44 3.44 -3.28 -19.61
CA GLN A 44 3.72 -4.72 -19.78
C GLN A 44 4.61 -5.02 -20.99
N ASP A 45 4.50 -4.23 -22.07
CA ASP A 45 5.26 -4.42 -23.32
C ASP A 45 6.76 -4.09 -23.19
N GLN A 46 7.17 -3.47 -22.07
CA GLN A 46 8.56 -3.12 -21.79
C GLN A 46 9.43 -4.29 -21.31
N TYR A 47 8.85 -5.45 -20.98
CA TYR A 47 9.62 -6.58 -20.45
C TYR A 47 9.87 -7.65 -21.52
N ASP A 48 11.15 -7.99 -21.74
CA ASP A 48 11.49 -9.13 -22.58
C ASP A 48 11.01 -10.46 -21.97
N SER A 49 10.90 -11.49 -22.80
CA SER A 49 10.38 -12.80 -22.40
C SER A 49 11.16 -13.49 -21.27
N GLN A 50 12.47 -13.23 -21.12
CA GLN A 50 13.27 -13.79 -20.03
C GLN A 50 12.96 -13.08 -18.73
N THR A 51 12.89 -11.75 -18.75
CA THR A 51 12.49 -10.94 -17.60
C THR A 51 11.11 -11.34 -17.09
N LEU A 52 10.14 -11.55 -17.98
CA LEU A 52 8.81 -12.05 -17.61
C LEU A 52 8.86 -13.43 -16.93
N LYS A 53 9.67 -14.37 -17.44
CA LYS A 53 9.84 -15.70 -16.80
C LYS A 53 10.45 -15.60 -15.40
N VAL A 54 11.39 -14.67 -15.18
CA VAL A 54 11.98 -14.44 -13.86
C VAL A 54 10.94 -13.87 -12.91
N LYS A 55 10.20 -12.83 -13.32
CA LYS A 55 9.10 -12.25 -12.54
C LYS A 55 8.05 -13.29 -12.16
N LEU A 56 7.65 -14.13 -13.10
CA LEU A 56 6.68 -15.20 -12.85
C LEU A 56 7.20 -16.24 -11.84
N ARG A 57 8.46 -16.66 -11.96
CA ARG A 57 9.05 -17.60 -10.99
C ARG A 57 9.14 -16.98 -9.60
N PHE A 58 9.60 -15.74 -9.52
CA PHE A 58 9.71 -15.01 -8.27
C PHE A 58 8.34 -14.83 -7.60
N GLY A 59 7.35 -14.33 -8.36
CA GLY A 59 5.98 -14.14 -7.87
C GLY A 59 5.34 -15.44 -7.38
N LYS A 60 5.56 -16.56 -8.09
CA LYS A 60 5.10 -17.88 -7.62
C LYS A 60 5.75 -18.28 -6.28
N GLY A 61 7.04 -18.06 -6.12
CA GLY A 61 7.76 -18.34 -4.87
C GLY A 61 7.25 -17.49 -3.70
N VAL A 62 7.01 -16.19 -3.93
CA VAL A 62 6.43 -15.29 -2.92
C VAL A 62 5.04 -15.75 -2.51
N LEU A 63 4.16 -16.08 -3.47
CA LEU A 63 2.81 -16.57 -3.19
C LEU A 63 2.84 -17.90 -2.41
N GLN A 64 3.75 -18.80 -2.75
CA GLN A 64 3.94 -20.05 -2.01
C GLN A 64 4.36 -19.76 -0.56
N ALA A 65 5.39 -18.95 -0.35
CA ALA A 65 5.91 -18.62 0.98
C ALA A 65 4.88 -17.91 1.86
N ILE A 66 4.05 -17.03 1.30
CA ILE A 66 3.00 -16.34 2.05
C ILE A 66 1.86 -17.28 2.45
N ASN A 67 1.57 -18.29 1.63
CA ASN A 67 0.54 -19.29 1.94
C ASN A 67 1.01 -20.32 2.98
N GLU A 68 2.31 -20.44 3.23
CA GLU A 68 2.82 -21.27 4.31
C GLU A 68 2.45 -20.65 5.68
N PRO A 69 1.90 -21.42 6.63
CA PRO A 69 1.59 -20.90 7.96
C PRO A 69 2.86 -20.44 8.70
N PHE A 70 2.82 -19.27 9.33
CA PHE A 70 3.87 -18.87 10.25
C PHE A 70 3.72 -19.62 11.58
N VAL A 71 4.67 -20.51 11.88
CA VAL A 71 4.65 -21.36 13.09
C VAL A 71 5.63 -20.90 14.19
N GLY A 72 6.34 -19.80 13.96
CA GLY A 72 7.39 -19.27 14.84
C GLY A 72 8.80 -19.66 14.41
N VAL A 73 9.78 -19.46 15.30
CA VAL A 73 11.19 -19.83 15.08
C VAL A 73 11.36 -21.32 15.31
N THR A 74 12.06 -22.01 14.41
CA THR A 74 12.31 -23.45 14.51
C THR A 74 13.80 -23.78 14.54
N ARG A 75 14.17 -24.84 15.27
CA ARG A 75 15.50 -25.49 15.20
C ARG A 75 15.29 -26.98 14.95
N ASN A 76 15.94 -27.50 13.93
CA ASN A 76 15.84 -28.91 13.54
C ASN A 76 14.38 -29.39 13.34
N GLY A 77 13.52 -28.52 12.80
CA GLY A 77 12.10 -28.81 12.58
C GLY A 77 11.20 -28.73 13.81
N GLN A 78 11.73 -28.37 14.97
CA GLN A 78 10.94 -28.17 16.19
C GLN A 78 10.79 -26.69 16.51
N VAL A 79 9.57 -26.27 16.88
CA VAL A 79 9.28 -24.89 17.28
C VAL A 79 9.97 -24.58 18.61
N GLU A 80 10.82 -23.56 18.62
CA GLU A 80 11.42 -23.03 19.84
C GLU A 80 10.42 -22.09 20.54
N ARG A 81 10.08 -22.42 21.78
CA ARG A 81 9.14 -21.64 22.61
C ARG A 81 9.91 -20.85 23.66
N GLY A 82 9.29 -19.79 24.19
CA GLY A 82 9.87 -18.98 25.26
C GLY A 82 11.07 -18.11 24.84
N LEU A 83 11.29 -17.95 23.52
CA LEU A 83 12.27 -17.00 23.01
C LEU A 83 11.77 -15.56 23.20
N PHE A 84 12.68 -14.66 23.63
CA PHE A 84 12.46 -13.22 23.73
C PHE A 84 11.15 -12.84 24.43
N GLU A 85 10.99 -13.25 25.69
CA GLU A 85 9.84 -12.85 26.51
C GLU A 85 9.62 -11.32 26.46
N ILE A 86 8.37 -10.92 26.27
CA ILE A 86 7.99 -9.51 26.29
C ILE A 86 8.18 -9.00 27.72
N ARG A 87 9.14 -8.10 27.89
CA ARG A 87 9.46 -7.47 29.17
C ARG A 87 9.44 -5.97 29.02
N ALA A 88 8.78 -5.28 29.95
CA ALA A 88 8.88 -3.84 30.03
C ALA A 88 10.32 -3.47 30.41
N ASN A 89 10.96 -2.65 29.57
CA ASN A 89 12.33 -2.18 29.79
C ASN A 89 12.38 -0.74 30.34
N GLY A 90 11.21 -0.14 30.65
CA GLY A 90 11.10 1.23 31.14
C GLY A 90 11.27 2.32 30.08
N VAL A 91 11.52 1.95 28.81
CA VAL A 91 11.63 2.90 27.71
C VAL A 91 10.23 3.24 27.19
N SER A 92 9.91 4.54 27.16
CA SER A 92 8.63 5.01 26.63
C SER A 92 8.58 4.86 25.12
N THR A 93 7.46 4.35 24.59
CA THR A 93 7.14 4.32 23.16
C THR A 93 6.43 5.59 22.69
N ALA A 94 6.13 6.54 23.57
CA ALA A 94 5.40 7.77 23.22
C ALA A 94 6.06 8.56 22.07
N PRO A 95 7.39 8.78 22.04
CA PRO A 95 8.03 9.50 20.93
C PRO A 95 7.82 8.82 19.58
N LEU A 96 7.80 7.48 19.56
CA LEU A 96 7.54 6.71 18.34
C LEU A 96 6.09 6.88 17.86
N VAL A 97 5.12 6.85 18.78
CA VAL A 97 3.70 7.05 18.48
C VAL A 97 3.45 8.46 17.94
N GLU A 98 4.08 9.47 18.53
CA GLU A 98 4.01 10.86 18.09
C GLU A 98 4.56 11.03 16.67
N ALA A 99 5.76 10.50 16.39
CA ALA A 99 6.38 10.55 15.07
C ALA A 99 5.56 9.80 14.01
N ALA A 100 5.02 8.62 14.35
CA ALA A 100 4.17 7.85 13.45
C ALA A 100 2.86 8.60 13.14
N SER A 101 2.25 9.22 14.15
CA SER A 101 1.05 10.02 13.97
C SER A 101 1.31 11.25 13.11
N ALA A 102 2.44 11.95 13.31
CA ALA A 102 2.85 13.08 12.49
C ALA A 102 3.05 12.67 11.02
N PHE A 103 3.73 11.55 10.77
CA PHE A 103 3.89 11.00 9.41
C PHE A 103 2.55 10.67 8.77
N LEU A 104 1.67 9.91 9.44
CA LEU A 104 0.38 9.52 8.89
C LEU A 104 -0.54 10.73 8.63
N ASN A 105 -0.48 11.77 9.47
CA ASN A 105 -1.25 13.00 9.27
C ASN A 105 -0.72 13.87 8.13
N SER A 106 0.53 13.67 7.70
CA SER A 106 1.11 14.38 6.55
C SER A 106 0.66 13.78 5.21
N LEU A 107 0.16 12.54 5.20
CA LEU A 107 -0.25 11.83 3.99
C LEU A 107 -1.65 12.27 3.53
N SER A 108 -1.88 12.22 2.22
CA SER A 108 -3.25 12.28 1.69
C SER A 108 -4.07 11.06 2.13
N ALA A 109 -5.39 11.13 1.96
CA ALA A 109 -6.26 9.99 2.26
C ALA A 109 -5.87 8.75 1.44
N GLU A 110 -5.55 8.94 0.16
CA GLU A 110 -5.14 7.89 -0.78
C GLU A 110 -3.79 7.29 -0.37
N GLN A 111 -2.82 8.14 -0.04
CA GLN A 111 -1.50 7.71 0.42
C GLN A 111 -1.59 6.94 1.75
N ARG A 112 -2.46 7.38 2.66
CA ARG A 112 -2.68 6.71 3.95
C ARG A 112 -3.29 5.33 3.77
N ILE A 113 -4.26 5.16 2.86
CA ILE A 113 -4.85 3.85 2.53
C ILE A 113 -3.77 2.88 2.02
N GLN A 114 -2.80 3.38 1.25
CA GLN A 114 -1.71 2.55 0.73
C GLN A 114 -0.65 2.20 1.78
N SER A 115 -0.53 2.99 2.86
CA SER A 115 0.59 2.91 3.81
C SER A 115 0.26 2.24 5.14
N VAL A 116 -1.02 1.94 5.41
CA VAL A 116 -1.48 1.35 6.68
C VAL A 116 -2.00 -0.06 6.43
N PHE A 117 -1.50 -1.03 7.21
CA PHE A 117 -1.85 -2.44 7.12
C PHE A 117 -2.38 -2.95 8.46
N SER A 118 -3.22 -4.00 8.44
CA SER A 118 -3.64 -4.69 9.68
C SER A 118 -2.44 -5.39 10.32
N VAL A 119 -2.52 -5.67 11.62
CA VAL A 119 -1.47 -6.47 12.30
C VAL A 119 -1.48 -7.93 11.83
N GLU A 120 -2.61 -8.42 11.33
CA GLU A 120 -2.78 -9.74 10.71
C GLU A 120 -2.55 -9.73 9.19
N ASP A 121 -2.18 -8.59 8.61
CA ASP A 121 -2.02 -8.47 7.16
C ASP A 121 -0.85 -9.36 6.67
N PRO A 122 -1.01 -10.13 5.58
CA PRO A 122 0.08 -10.90 4.99
C PRO A 122 1.30 -10.05 4.59
N GLU A 123 1.15 -8.73 4.41
CA GLU A 123 2.22 -7.81 4.05
C GLU A 123 3.43 -7.90 5.01
N TRP A 124 3.23 -8.20 6.29
CA TRP A 124 4.31 -8.40 7.26
C TRP A 124 5.28 -9.52 6.88
N ARG A 125 4.86 -10.45 6.01
CA ARG A 125 5.67 -11.54 5.47
C ARG A 125 5.96 -11.37 3.97
N HIS A 126 5.49 -10.29 3.36
CA HIS A 126 5.66 -9.97 1.94
C HIS A 126 6.88 -9.03 1.75
N TRP A 127 8.10 -9.51 2.04
CA TRP A 127 9.31 -8.71 1.85
C TRP A 127 10.39 -9.46 1.06
N SER A 128 11.23 -8.69 0.37
CA SER A 128 12.40 -9.19 -0.34
C SER A 128 13.55 -8.17 -0.27
N ASN A 129 14.77 -8.71 -0.18
CA ASN A 129 16.03 -7.98 -0.31
C ASN A 129 16.54 -7.89 -1.76
N VAL A 130 15.83 -8.46 -2.74
CA VAL A 130 16.12 -8.29 -4.17
C VAL A 130 15.71 -6.88 -4.59
N ASP A 131 16.48 -6.32 -5.52
CA ASP A 131 16.36 -4.96 -6.01
C ASP A 131 15.08 -4.70 -6.80
N ASN A 132 14.93 -3.42 -7.13
CA ASN A 132 13.73 -2.85 -7.73
C ASN A 132 13.61 -3.35 -9.18
N GLY A 133 12.52 -4.07 -9.49
CA GLY A 133 12.22 -4.50 -10.87
C GLY A 133 11.53 -5.85 -10.94
N ILE A 134 11.89 -6.79 -10.06
CA ILE A 134 11.26 -8.11 -9.98
C ILE A 134 10.21 -8.18 -8.87
N PHE A 135 10.46 -7.48 -7.76
CA PHE A 135 9.56 -7.41 -6.61
C PHE A 135 8.85 -6.07 -6.55
N VAL A 136 7.52 -6.08 -6.50
CA VAL A 136 6.70 -4.86 -6.39
C VAL A 136 6.44 -4.61 -4.91
N ARG A 137 6.93 -3.49 -4.39
CA ARG A 137 6.73 -3.09 -2.98
C ARG A 137 5.35 -2.45 -2.83
N ARG A 138 4.62 -2.82 -1.77
CA ARG A 138 3.40 -2.11 -1.36
C ARG A 138 3.76 -0.88 -0.54
N GLY A 139 2.81 0.03 -0.40
CA GLY A 139 3.06 1.34 0.23
C GLY A 139 3.34 2.44 -0.76
N VAL A 140 3.35 3.68 -0.25
CA VAL A 140 3.70 4.88 -1.03
C VAL A 140 5.22 4.98 -1.11
N SER A 141 5.74 5.23 -2.31
CA SER A 141 7.18 5.43 -2.49
C SER A 141 7.61 6.76 -1.91
N LEU A 142 8.80 6.82 -1.27
CA LEU A 142 9.41 8.09 -0.86
C LEU A 142 9.59 9.06 -2.04
N LYS A 143 9.71 8.55 -3.28
CA LYS A 143 9.82 9.36 -4.51
C LYS A 143 8.52 10.10 -4.84
N GLU A 144 7.38 9.58 -4.43
CA GLU A 144 6.04 10.15 -4.68
C GLU A 144 5.61 11.15 -3.60
N MET A 145 6.35 11.21 -2.49
CA MET A 145 6.04 12.08 -1.37
C MET A 145 6.40 13.56 -1.64
N SER A 146 5.76 14.48 -0.94
CA SER A 146 6.22 15.87 -0.84
C SER A 146 7.48 15.99 0.03
N HIS A 147 8.13 17.16 0.05
CA HIS A 147 9.27 17.39 0.95
C HIS A 147 8.86 17.21 2.42
N ALA A 148 7.74 17.81 2.83
CA ALA A 148 7.24 17.71 4.20
C ALA A 148 6.89 16.25 4.60
N GLN A 149 6.33 15.48 3.67
CA GLN A 149 6.03 14.05 3.90
C GLN A 149 7.32 13.22 4.05
N ARG A 150 8.33 13.47 3.21
CA ARG A 150 9.64 12.83 3.34
C ARG A 150 10.31 13.18 4.67
N ASP A 151 10.26 14.44 5.09
CA ASP A 151 10.82 14.86 6.37
C ASP A 151 10.13 14.13 7.53
N ALA A 152 8.80 14.05 7.51
CA ALA A 152 8.04 13.31 8.52
C ALA A 152 8.35 11.81 8.51
N ALA A 153 8.54 11.20 7.34
CA ALA A 153 8.99 9.81 7.22
C ALA A 153 10.39 9.61 7.81
N MET A 154 11.32 10.55 7.57
CA MET A 154 12.67 10.51 8.15
C MET A 154 12.66 10.67 9.66
N MET A 155 11.78 11.54 10.20
CA MET A 155 11.59 11.68 11.65
C MET A 155 11.07 10.39 12.28
N LEU A 156 10.14 9.70 11.62
CA LEU A 156 9.67 8.38 12.06
C LEU A 156 10.82 7.36 12.09
N MET A 157 11.64 7.29 11.04
CA MET A 157 12.80 6.40 11.03
C MET A 157 13.80 6.75 12.15
N HIS A 158 14.08 8.04 12.35
CA HIS A 158 14.98 8.51 13.41
C HIS A 158 14.47 8.14 14.81
N ALA A 159 13.16 8.21 15.05
CA ALA A 159 12.55 7.78 16.31
C ALA A 159 12.53 6.25 16.50
N SER A 160 12.54 5.49 15.39
CA SER A 160 12.43 4.02 15.40
C SER A 160 13.79 3.30 15.48
N LEU A 161 14.86 3.95 15.01
CA LEU A 161 16.18 3.33 14.84
C LEU A 161 17.18 3.91 15.85
N SER A 162 18.24 3.15 16.13
CA SER A 162 19.43 3.72 16.78
C SER A 162 20.06 4.79 15.87
N ALA A 163 20.82 5.72 16.45
CA ALA A 163 21.56 6.74 15.67
C ALA A 163 22.42 6.11 14.56
N ARG A 164 23.12 5.01 14.87
CA ARG A 164 23.90 4.25 13.87
C ARG A 164 23.01 3.63 12.79
N GLY A 165 21.86 3.07 13.18
CA GLY A 165 20.91 2.46 12.24
C GLY A 165 20.30 3.49 11.29
N PHE A 166 19.93 4.66 11.81
CA PHE A 166 19.40 5.77 11.02
C PHE A 166 20.40 6.27 9.98
N GLU A 167 21.65 6.52 10.37
CA GLU A 167 22.68 6.96 9.41
C GLU A 167 22.99 5.88 8.37
N LEU A 168 23.07 4.61 8.78
CA LEU A 168 23.24 3.50 7.82
C LEU A 168 22.11 3.44 6.80
N SER A 169 20.85 3.57 7.23
CA SER A 169 19.70 3.62 6.32
C SER A 169 19.84 4.77 5.32
N ARG A 170 20.24 5.96 5.77
CA ARG A 170 20.46 7.12 4.90
C ARG A 170 21.61 6.91 3.91
N ASP A 171 22.69 6.26 4.34
CA ASP A 171 23.83 5.98 3.46
C ASP A 171 23.48 4.96 2.37
N ILE A 172 22.73 3.91 2.71
CA ILE A 172 22.22 2.94 1.72
C ILE A 172 21.34 3.64 0.68
N MET A 173 20.48 4.58 1.09
CA MET A 173 19.62 5.33 0.16
C MET A 173 20.41 6.17 -0.87
N LYS A 174 21.68 6.49 -0.62
CA LYS A 174 22.53 7.22 -1.59
C LYS A 174 23.13 6.28 -2.65
N THR A 175 22.99 4.97 -2.48
CA THR A 175 23.56 3.94 -3.37
C THR A 175 22.54 3.38 -4.37
N ASP A 176 21.26 3.73 -4.20
CA ASP A 176 20.13 3.37 -5.07
C ASP A 176 19.84 4.51 -6.09
#